data_AF-A0A914D737-F1
#
_entry.id   AF-A0A914D737-F1
#
_cell.length_a   1.000
_cell.length_b   1.000
_cell.length_c   1.000
_cell.angle_alpha   90.00
_cell.angle_beta   90.00
_cell.angle_gamma   90.00
#
_symmetry.space_group_name_H-M   'P 1'
#
loop_
_entity.id
_entity.type
_entity.pdbx_description
1 polymer ?
#
loop_
_entity_poly.entity_id
_entity_poly.type
_entity_poly.pdbx_seq_one_letter_code
_entity_poly.pdbx_strand_id
1 'polypeptide(L)'
;MARPKIAIVTSYNDPNHRYQKYLMALDSVQCYARMHNYEFIMIDLKNVEYNKSRCAFPEPYPGILFKRHCILADYMEKRADVSYFLFIGGDMGVINPTHKIEEYIIPGIDLFFYYRIGLLKFKNGSFITPSVKHVISAIDFRGPFDIMADSFILRNTNYSRTFLRHWADSYYRVKSYGYFNDNPVLHVNQH
;
A
#
# COMPACT_ATOMS: atom_id res chain seq x y z
N MET A 1 11.86 24.86 5.59
CA MET A 1 11.77 23.47 6.10
C MET A 1 12.55 22.57 5.16
N ALA A 2 13.29 21.59 5.68
CA ALA A 2 13.99 20.61 4.84
C ALA A 2 12.98 19.74 4.07
N ARG A 3 13.33 19.34 2.84
CA ARG A 3 12.49 18.44 2.02
C ARG A 3 12.39 17.07 2.73
N PRO A 4 11.19 16.49 2.92
CA PRO A 4 11.04 15.21 3.60
C PRO A 4 11.71 14.09 2.79
N LYS A 5 12.34 13.13 3.47
CA LYS A 5 12.86 11.93 2.81
C LYS A 5 11.70 10.96 2.56
N ILE A 6 11.50 10.55 1.31
CA ILE A 6 10.40 9.67 0.89
C ILE A 6 10.95 8.36 0.33
N ALA A 7 10.37 7.26 0.78
CA ALA A 7 10.59 5.92 0.26
C ALA A 7 9.36 5.42 -0.49
N ILE A 8 9.53 4.95 -1.71
CA ILE A 8 8.52 4.18 -2.44
C ILE A 8 8.78 2.70 -2.16
N VAL A 9 7.77 1.99 -1.69
CA VAL A 9 7.85 0.59 -1.29
C VAL A 9 6.88 -0.23 -2.10
N THR A 10 7.36 -1.35 -2.63
CA THR A 10 6.53 -2.42 -3.17
C THR A 10 6.91 -3.75 -2.54
N SER A 11 6.08 -4.78 -2.73
CA SER A 11 6.33 -6.11 -2.18
C SER A 11 6.07 -7.22 -3.21
N TYR A 12 6.85 -8.30 -3.11
CA TYR A 12 6.74 -9.44 -4.00
C TYR A 12 6.83 -10.78 -3.26
N ASN A 13 6.23 -11.82 -3.86
CA ASN A 13 6.17 -13.17 -3.31
C ASN A 13 6.91 -14.20 -4.17
N ASP A 14 7.36 -13.84 -5.38
CA ASP A 14 8.20 -14.71 -6.22
C ASP A 14 9.02 -13.84 -7.18
N PRO A 15 10.36 -13.81 -7.04
CA PRO A 15 11.21 -13.03 -7.94
C PRO A 15 11.23 -13.60 -9.38
N ASN A 16 11.07 -14.91 -9.57
CA ASN A 16 11.27 -15.56 -10.87
C ASN A 16 10.06 -15.43 -11.82
N HIS A 17 8.84 -15.47 -11.29
CA HIS A 17 7.61 -15.35 -12.11
C HIS A 17 7.08 -13.91 -12.25
N ARG A 18 7.44 -12.98 -11.33
CA ARG A 18 6.92 -11.60 -11.36
C ARG A 18 7.75 -10.63 -12.18
N TYR A 19 9.07 -10.81 -12.26
CA TYR A 19 9.94 -9.82 -12.91
C TYR A 19 9.53 -9.58 -14.35
N GLN A 20 9.18 -10.63 -15.11
CA GLN A 20 8.78 -10.47 -16.51
C GLN A 20 7.38 -9.84 -16.68
N LYS A 21 6.41 -10.21 -15.84
CA LYS A 21 5.03 -9.74 -15.98
C LYS A 21 4.84 -8.28 -15.57
N TYR A 22 5.57 -7.83 -14.54
CA TYR A 22 5.41 -6.50 -13.96
C TYR A 22 6.60 -5.57 -14.23
N LEU A 23 7.53 -5.98 -15.11
CA LEU A 23 8.75 -5.24 -15.42
C LEU A 23 8.47 -3.78 -15.74
N MET A 24 7.54 -3.54 -16.66
CA MET A 24 7.21 -2.20 -17.13
C MET A 24 6.70 -1.29 -16.00
N ALA A 25 5.86 -1.83 -15.11
CA ALA A 25 5.34 -1.09 -13.98
C ALA A 25 6.46 -0.75 -12.99
N LEU A 26 7.27 -1.74 -12.61
CA LEU A 26 8.38 -1.57 -11.68
C LEU A 26 9.46 -0.63 -12.22
N ASP A 27 9.81 -0.74 -13.50
CA ASP A 27 10.77 0.14 -14.18
C ASP A 27 10.29 1.59 -14.20
N SER A 28 9.00 1.81 -14.47
CA SER A 28 8.43 3.17 -14.44
C SER A 28 8.55 3.82 -13.05
N VAL A 29 8.33 3.04 -11.99
CA VAL A 29 8.46 3.50 -10.60
C VAL A 29 9.92 3.75 -10.25
N GLN A 30 10.83 2.84 -10.63
CA GLN A 30 12.25 2.98 -10.36
C GLN A 30 12.83 4.23 -11.05
N CYS A 31 12.45 4.48 -12.31
CA CYS A 31 12.81 5.70 -13.03
C CYS A 31 12.28 6.95 -12.34
N TYR A 32 11.00 6.95 -11.95
CA TYR A 32 10.40 8.06 -11.22
C TYR A 32 11.10 8.34 -9.88
N ALA A 33 11.44 7.29 -9.11
CA ALA A 33 12.17 7.41 -7.86
C ALA A 33 13.55 8.06 -8.07
N ARG A 34 14.31 7.61 -9.08
CA ARG A 34 15.61 8.20 -9.44
C ARG A 34 15.48 9.66 -9.85
N MET A 35 14.50 10.01 -10.69
CA MET A 35 14.28 11.38 -11.17
C MET A 35 14.05 12.37 -10.03
N HIS A 36 13.36 11.96 -8.96
CA HIS A 36 12.97 12.84 -7.86
C HIS A 36 13.79 12.66 -6.58
N ASN A 37 14.78 11.78 -6.61
CA ASN A 37 15.63 11.40 -5.47
C ASN A 37 14.84 10.76 -4.32
N TYR A 38 13.89 9.88 -4.66
CA TYR A 38 13.25 8.98 -3.71
C TYR A 38 13.99 7.66 -3.64
N GLU A 39 13.91 7.01 -2.50
CA GLU A 39 14.38 5.63 -2.36
C GLU A 39 13.32 4.67 -2.90
N PHE A 40 13.71 3.67 -3.71
CA PHE A 40 12.79 2.63 -4.16
C PHE A 40 13.18 1.28 -3.55
N ILE A 41 12.26 0.70 -2.78
CA ILE A 41 12.47 -0.51 -2.00
C ILE A 41 11.50 -1.59 -2.46
N MET A 42 12.04 -2.78 -2.70
CA MET A 42 11.26 -3.97 -3.01
C MET A 42 11.41 -4.97 -1.86
N ILE A 43 10.31 -5.28 -1.20
CA ILE A 43 10.27 -6.19 -0.06
C ILE A 43 9.96 -7.61 -0.55
N ASP A 44 10.88 -8.54 -0.29
CA ASP A 44 10.64 -9.98 -0.47
C ASP A 44 9.79 -10.53 0.69
N LEU A 45 8.53 -10.84 0.41
CA LEU A 45 7.62 -11.42 1.40
C LEU A 45 8.00 -12.86 1.77
N LYS A 46 8.80 -13.57 0.95
CA LYS A 46 9.29 -14.93 1.26
C LYS A 46 10.57 -14.95 2.07
N ASN A 47 11.15 -13.79 2.40
CA ASN A 47 12.33 -13.76 3.24
C ASN A 47 12.04 -14.49 4.57
N VAL A 48 12.84 -15.53 4.84
CA VAL A 48 12.71 -16.43 5.99
C VAL A 48 12.75 -15.69 7.33
N GLU A 49 13.43 -14.54 7.40
CA GLU A 49 13.47 -13.73 8.62
C GLU A 49 12.08 -13.25 9.05
N TYR A 50 11.20 -12.92 8.10
CA TYR A 50 9.83 -12.51 8.41
C TYR A 50 8.96 -13.67 8.89
N ASN A 51 9.29 -14.91 8.52
CA ASN A 51 8.61 -16.11 9.03
C ASN A 51 9.04 -16.48 10.45
N LYS A 52 10.11 -15.85 10.96
CA LYS A 52 10.59 -16.00 12.33
C LYS A 52 10.17 -14.81 13.22
N SER A 53 9.41 -13.86 12.70
CA SER A 53 8.97 -12.66 13.42
C SER A 53 7.46 -12.69 13.71
N ARG A 54 6.94 -11.61 14.32
CA ARG A 54 5.49 -11.39 14.47
C ARG A 54 4.73 -11.35 13.14
N CYS A 55 5.43 -11.21 12.01
CA CYS A 55 4.84 -11.17 10.67
C CYS A 55 4.71 -12.56 10.02
N ALA A 56 4.78 -13.63 10.81
CA ALA A 56 4.48 -14.99 10.37
C ALA A 56 2.96 -15.16 10.17
N PHE A 57 2.46 -14.75 8.99
CA PHE A 57 1.10 -15.02 8.56
C PHE A 57 1.02 -16.33 7.76
N PRO A 58 -0.09 -17.08 7.83
CA PRO A 58 -0.25 -18.30 7.05
C PRO A 58 -0.13 -18.04 5.54
N GLU A 59 0.78 -18.75 4.89
CA GLU A 59 0.89 -18.80 3.42
C GLU A 59 0.12 -20.02 2.88
N PRO A 60 -0.42 -19.97 1.64
CA PRO A 60 -0.40 -18.87 0.67
C PRO A 60 -1.54 -17.85 0.94
N TYR A 61 -2.28 -17.42 -0.09
CA TYR A 61 -3.43 -16.51 0.10
C TYR A 61 -4.40 -17.04 1.19
N PRO A 62 -4.94 -16.18 2.06
CA PRO A 62 -4.88 -14.71 2.04
C PRO A 62 -3.83 -14.06 2.95
N GLY A 63 -3.08 -14.83 3.75
CA GLY A 63 -2.18 -14.25 4.74
C GLY A 63 -1.10 -13.35 4.12
N ILE A 64 -0.71 -13.60 2.87
CA ILE A 64 0.24 -12.76 2.12
C ILE A 64 -0.23 -11.30 1.95
N LEU A 65 -1.55 -11.05 1.84
CA LEU A 65 -2.10 -9.69 1.72
C LEU A 65 -1.97 -8.89 3.01
N PHE A 66 -2.01 -9.58 4.16
CA PHE A 66 -1.88 -8.97 5.48
C PHE A 66 -0.41 -8.88 5.92
N LYS A 67 0.40 -9.86 5.52
CA LYS A 67 1.84 -9.95 5.79
C LYS A 67 2.59 -8.69 5.35
N ARG A 68 2.23 -8.13 4.19
CA ARG A 68 2.85 -6.90 3.66
C ARG A 68 2.72 -5.70 4.61
N HIS A 69 1.58 -5.56 5.29
CA HIS A 69 1.32 -4.47 6.22
C HIS A 69 2.20 -4.60 7.47
N CYS A 70 2.31 -5.81 8.01
CA CYS A 70 3.18 -6.09 9.17
C CYS A 70 4.66 -5.83 8.85
N ILE A 71 5.14 -6.34 7.71
CA ILE A 71 6.54 -6.17 7.31
C ILE A 71 6.84 -4.70 7.04
N LEU A 72 5.92 -3.97 6.40
CA LEU A 72 6.09 -2.53 6.18
C LEU A 72 6.20 -1.77 7.51
N ALA A 73 5.39 -2.12 8.53
CA ALA A 73 5.48 -1.50 9.84
C ALA A 73 6.86 -1.69 10.50
N ASP A 74 7.40 -2.91 10.46
CA ASP A 74 8.72 -3.23 11.00
C ASP A 74 9.84 -2.56 10.17
N TYR A 75 9.67 -2.44 8.86
CA TYR A 75 10.61 -1.72 7.99
C TYR A 75 10.62 -0.22 8.30
N MET A 76 9.45 0.40 8.47
CA MET A 76 9.30 1.81 8.84
C MET A 76 9.96 2.12 10.19
N GLU A 77 9.84 1.21 11.16
CA GLU A 77 10.48 1.35 12.48
C GLU A 77 12.00 1.40 12.40
N LYS A 78 12.60 0.58 11.51
CA LYS A 78 14.06 0.55 11.29
C LYS A 78 14.58 1.75 10.49
N ARG A 79 13.70 2.55 9.89
CA ARG A 79 14.03 3.64 8.95
C ARG A 79 13.59 5.00 9.47
N ALA A 80 14.08 5.37 10.66
CA ALA A 80 13.80 6.65 11.30
C ALA A 80 14.26 7.88 10.46
N ASP A 81 15.17 7.67 9.51
CA ASP A 81 15.61 8.69 8.55
C ASP A 81 14.57 9.02 7.46
N VAL A 82 13.59 8.15 7.24
CA VAL A 82 12.55 8.31 6.22
C VAL A 82 11.31 8.94 6.86
N SER A 83 10.87 10.06 6.30
CA SER A 83 9.71 10.83 6.77
C SER A 83 8.38 10.24 6.30
N TYR A 84 8.31 9.79 5.04
CA TYR A 84 7.10 9.21 4.45
C TYR A 84 7.39 7.97 3.61
N PHE A 85 6.44 7.06 3.60
CA PHE A 85 6.44 5.84 2.82
C PHE A 85 5.25 5.85 1.87
N LEU A 86 5.48 5.73 0.57
CA LEU A 86 4.45 5.43 -0.42
C LEU A 86 4.48 3.93 -0.68
N PHE A 87 3.47 3.20 -0.24
CA PHE A 87 3.29 1.80 -0.64
C PHE A 87 2.54 1.74 -1.96
N ILE A 88 2.99 0.91 -2.89
CA ILE A 88 2.30 0.60 -4.15
C ILE A 88 2.35 -0.89 -4.50
N GLY A 89 1.28 -1.40 -5.10
CA GLY A 89 1.22 -2.73 -5.68
C GLY A 89 2.28 -2.91 -6.77
N GLY A 90 2.82 -4.12 -6.90
CA GLY A 90 3.88 -4.42 -7.88
C GLY A 90 3.41 -4.30 -9.34
N ASP A 91 2.11 -4.24 -9.58
CA ASP A 91 1.45 -4.05 -10.87
C ASP A 91 1.10 -2.57 -11.15
N MET A 92 1.48 -1.64 -10.27
CA MET A 92 1.24 -0.21 -10.44
C MET A 92 2.46 0.51 -11.03
N GLY A 93 2.22 1.38 -12.00
CA GLY A 93 3.24 2.19 -12.67
C GLY A 93 2.97 3.68 -12.60
N VAL A 94 3.99 4.48 -12.94
CA VAL A 94 3.91 5.95 -12.97
C VAL A 94 3.52 6.42 -14.37
N ILE A 95 2.37 7.08 -14.48
CA ILE A 95 1.87 7.64 -15.76
C ILE A 95 2.32 9.08 -15.95
N ASN A 96 2.36 9.86 -14.87
CA ASN A 96 2.78 11.26 -14.92
C ASN A 96 3.99 11.48 -14.01
N PRO A 97 5.21 11.45 -14.56
CA PRO A 97 6.43 11.56 -13.78
C PRO A 97 6.78 13.00 -13.38
N THR A 98 6.04 14.02 -13.82
CA THR A 98 6.37 15.42 -13.49
C THR A 98 5.83 15.86 -12.13
N HIS A 99 4.75 15.25 -11.65
CA HIS A 99 4.21 15.52 -10.31
C HIS A 99 5.01 14.81 -9.23
N LYS A 100 5.27 15.51 -8.14
CA LYS A 100 6.00 15.01 -6.96
C LYS A 100 5.04 14.37 -5.94
N ILE A 101 5.56 13.49 -5.09
CA ILE A 101 4.75 12.82 -4.05
C ILE A 101 4.32 13.85 -2.99
N GLU A 102 5.19 14.80 -2.70
CA GLU A 102 4.99 15.88 -1.72
C GLU A 102 3.74 16.72 -2.02
N GLU A 103 3.33 16.82 -3.29
CA GLU A 103 2.11 17.54 -3.70
C GLU A 103 0.83 16.90 -3.14
N TYR A 104 0.89 15.62 -2.76
CA TYR A 104 -0.24 14.88 -2.18
C TYR A 104 -0.19 14.81 -0.65
N ILE A 105 0.86 15.34 -0.02
CA ILE A 105 1.04 15.29 1.44
C ILE A 105 0.42 16.54 2.07
N ILE A 106 -0.50 16.32 3.00
CA ILE A 106 -1.11 17.38 3.80
C ILE A 106 -0.42 17.42 5.17
N PRO A 107 0.14 18.57 5.60
CA PRO A 107 0.76 18.69 6.92
C PRO A 107 -0.19 18.29 8.05
N GLY A 108 0.31 17.48 8.98
CA GLY A 108 -0.46 17.01 10.14
C GLY A 108 -1.30 15.75 9.90
N ILE A 109 -1.34 15.22 8.67
CA ILE A 109 -2.01 13.96 8.33
C ILE A 109 -0.99 12.83 8.26
N ASP A 110 -1.32 11.70 8.89
CA ASP A 110 -0.42 10.54 9.00
C ASP A 110 -0.71 9.45 7.97
N LEU A 111 -1.97 9.29 7.57
CA LEU A 111 -2.43 8.23 6.65
C LEU A 111 -3.14 8.87 5.45
N PHE A 112 -2.72 8.50 4.25
CA PHE A 112 -3.33 8.97 3.01
C PHE A 112 -3.69 7.77 2.14
N PHE A 113 -4.98 7.61 1.88
CA PHE A 113 -5.45 6.56 0.98
C PHE A 113 -6.04 7.11 -0.29
N TYR A 114 -5.94 6.31 -1.36
CA TYR A 114 -6.62 6.55 -2.62
C TYR A 114 -7.96 5.82 -2.65
N TYR A 115 -8.96 6.44 -3.25
CA TYR A 115 -10.22 5.79 -3.58
C TYR A 115 -10.22 5.33 -5.03
N ARG A 116 -10.82 4.17 -5.28
CA ARG A 116 -11.27 3.77 -6.62
C ARG A 116 -12.77 3.93 -6.71
N ILE A 117 -13.24 4.43 -7.85
CA ILE A 117 -14.64 4.28 -8.23
C ILE A 117 -14.83 2.81 -8.61
N GLY A 118 -15.76 2.13 -7.93
CA GLY A 118 -16.17 0.79 -8.33
C GLY A 118 -16.64 0.80 -9.78
N LEU A 119 -16.34 -0.26 -10.53
CA LEU A 119 -16.73 -0.39 -11.94
C LEU A 119 -18.18 0.03 -12.17
N LEU A 120 -18.39 1.15 -12.86
CA LEU A 120 -19.70 1.45 -13.43
C LEU A 120 -19.93 0.47 -14.57
N LYS A 121 -20.74 -0.57 -14.31
CA LYS A 121 -21.26 -1.42 -15.37
C LYS A 121 -22.24 -0.60 -16.20
N PHE A 122 -21.85 -0.26 -17.42
CA PHE A 122 -22.81 0.20 -18.41
C PHE A 122 -23.62 -1.00 -18.93
N LYS A 123 -24.89 -0.78 -19.28
CA LYS A 123 -25.80 -1.85 -19.79
C LYS A 123 -25.27 -2.57 -21.04
N ASN A 124 -24.27 -2.00 -21.72
CA ASN A 124 -23.62 -2.57 -22.91
C ASN A 124 -22.42 -3.49 -22.60
N GLY A 125 -22.14 -3.78 -21.33
CA GLY A 125 -21.02 -4.65 -20.93
C GLY A 125 -19.66 -3.95 -20.95
N SER A 126 -19.60 -2.65 -21.25
CA SER A 126 -18.38 -1.86 -21.15
C SER A 126 -18.10 -1.49 -19.69
N PHE A 127 -16.83 -1.61 -19.30
CA PHE A 127 -16.33 -1.27 -17.99
C PHE A 127 -15.45 -0.02 -18.11
N ILE A 128 -15.73 1.00 -17.31
CA ILE A 128 -14.78 2.09 -17.07
C ILE A 128 -14.37 2.01 -15.60
N THR A 129 -13.06 1.92 -15.33
CA THR A 129 -12.47 2.20 -14.01
C THR A 129 -11.92 3.63 -14.01
N PRO A 130 -12.65 4.63 -13.51
CA PRO A 130 -12.07 5.94 -13.31
C PRO A 130 -11.12 5.89 -12.10
N SER A 131 -9.83 6.14 -12.32
CA SER A 131 -8.88 6.46 -11.25
C SER A 131 -9.07 7.94 -10.89
N VAL A 132 -9.81 8.23 -9.81
CA VAL A 132 -10.03 9.62 -9.37
C VAL A 132 -9.07 9.95 -8.23
N LYS A 133 -8.32 11.05 -8.38
CA LYS A 133 -7.46 11.60 -7.32
C LYS A 133 -8.30 12.27 -6.23
N HIS A 134 -8.40 11.67 -5.05
CA HIS A 134 -8.73 12.37 -3.81
C HIS A 134 -7.91 11.76 -2.67
N VAL A 135 -7.14 12.59 -1.99
CA VAL A 135 -6.38 12.25 -0.78
C VAL A 135 -7.33 12.44 0.40
N ILE A 136 -7.62 11.39 1.16
CA ILE A 136 -8.56 11.44 2.29
C ILE A 136 -7.82 11.18 3.61
N SER A 137 -8.08 12.04 4.60
CA SER A 137 -7.92 11.73 6.02
C SER A 137 -9.09 10.83 6.43
N ALA A 138 -8.80 9.62 6.94
CA ALA A 138 -9.78 8.59 7.31
C ALA A 138 -11.07 9.15 7.93
N ILE A 139 -12.11 9.28 7.11
CA ILE A 139 -13.48 9.62 7.49
C ILE A 139 -14.35 8.63 6.71
N ASP A 140 -15.22 7.93 7.43
CA ASP A 140 -16.14 6.89 6.97
C ASP A 140 -16.99 7.35 5.76
N PHE A 141 -16.98 6.58 4.67
CA PHE A 141 -17.80 6.83 3.48
C PHE A 141 -18.54 5.56 3.05
N ARG A 142 -19.85 5.53 3.30
CA ARG A 142 -20.78 4.60 2.65
C ARG A 142 -21.16 5.15 1.27
N GLY A 143 -20.41 4.82 0.23
CA GLY A 143 -20.67 5.21 -1.17
C GLY A 143 -20.06 4.22 -2.19
N PRO A 144 -20.17 4.45 -3.53
CA PRO A 144 -19.61 3.56 -4.57
C PRO A 144 -18.07 3.60 -4.66
N PHE A 145 -17.43 4.23 -3.69
CA PHE A 145 -15.99 4.44 -3.62
C PHE A 145 -15.38 3.43 -2.66
N ASP A 146 -14.31 2.77 -3.08
CA ASP A 146 -13.59 1.79 -2.28
C ASP A 146 -12.18 2.30 -1.99
N ILE A 147 -11.74 2.20 -0.73
CA ILE A 147 -10.38 2.56 -0.33
C ILE A 147 -9.43 1.47 -0.86
N MET A 148 -8.39 1.87 -1.57
CA MET A 148 -7.42 0.93 -2.14
C MET A 148 -6.35 0.54 -1.10
N ALA A 149 -6.24 -0.76 -0.78
CA ALA A 149 -5.13 -1.27 0.03
C ALA A 149 -3.83 -1.46 -0.77
N ASP A 150 -3.86 -1.28 -2.10
CA ASP A 150 -2.70 -1.44 -2.96
C ASP A 150 -1.93 -0.14 -3.20
N SER A 151 -2.43 1.02 -2.73
CA SER A 151 -1.69 2.28 -2.80
C SER A 151 -2.07 3.21 -1.66
N PHE A 152 -1.07 3.64 -0.88
CA PHE A 152 -1.27 4.59 0.22
C PHE A 152 0.04 5.25 0.63
N ILE A 153 -0.05 6.46 1.20
CA ILE A 153 1.09 7.16 1.79
C ILE A 153 0.95 7.14 3.31
N LEU A 154 2.05 6.90 4.01
CA LEU A 154 2.14 6.91 5.46
C LEU A 154 3.24 7.87 5.88
N ARG A 155 2.93 8.75 6.83
CA ARG A 155 3.97 9.41 7.62
C ARG A 155 4.60 8.39 8.56
N ASN A 156 5.91 8.45 8.76
CA ASN A 156 6.62 7.52 9.65
C ASN A 156 6.41 7.88 11.14
N THR A 157 5.21 7.67 11.64
CA THR A 157 4.83 7.90 13.05
C THR A 157 4.54 6.58 13.76
N ASN A 158 4.53 6.61 15.09
CA ASN A 158 4.10 5.45 15.87
C ASN A 158 2.64 5.07 15.56
N TYR A 159 1.81 6.07 15.29
CA TYR A 159 0.41 5.88 14.88
C TYR A 159 0.32 5.07 13.59
N SER A 160 1.03 5.47 12.52
CA SER A 160 1.01 4.75 11.23
C SER A 160 1.50 3.30 11.33
N ARG A 161 2.56 3.06 12.11
CA ARG A 161 3.09 1.70 12.33
C ARG A 161 2.11 0.84 13.12
N THR A 162 1.45 1.41 14.12
CA THR A 162 0.43 0.73 14.93
C THR A 162 -0.80 0.40 14.08
N PHE A 163 -1.24 1.34 13.24
CA PHE A 163 -2.31 1.12 12.27
C PHE A 163 -2.00 -0.06 11.33
N LEU A 164 -0.81 -0.09 10.72
CA LEU A 164 -0.40 -1.20 9.85
C LEU A 164 -0.38 -2.56 10.57
N ARG A 165 0.07 -2.58 11.84
CA ARG A 165 0.06 -3.80 12.67
C ARG A 165 -1.36 -4.29 12.94
N HIS A 166 -2.27 -3.40 13.34
CA HIS A 166 -3.68 -3.75 13.54
C HIS A 166 -4.37 -4.18 12.25
N TRP A 167 -4.04 -3.54 11.13
CA TRP A 167 -4.54 -3.95 9.83
C TRP A 167 -4.07 -5.37 9.48
N ALA A 168 -2.78 -5.68 9.68
CA ALA A 168 -2.26 -7.03 9.49
C ALA A 168 -2.97 -8.06 10.40
N ASP A 169 -3.09 -7.75 11.70
CA ASP A 169 -3.69 -8.63 12.70
C ASP A 169 -5.19 -8.89 12.46
N SER A 170 -5.85 -8.03 11.67
CA SER A 170 -7.23 -8.23 11.23
C SER A 170 -7.42 -9.51 10.43
N TYR A 171 -6.36 -10.09 9.85
CA TYR A 171 -6.39 -11.42 9.23
C TYR A 171 -7.10 -12.44 10.12
N TYR A 172 -6.76 -12.48 11.40
CA TYR A 172 -7.32 -13.45 12.35
C TYR A 172 -8.79 -13.18 12.67
N ARG A 173 -9.24 -11.93 12.54
CA ARG A 173 -10.66 -11.56 12.68
C ARG A 173 -11.46 -11.88 11.44
N VAL A 174 -10.98 -11.53 10.25
CA VAL A 174 -11.77 -11.71 9.01
C VAL A 174 -11.82 -13.15 8.53
N LYS A 175 -10.80 -13.94 8.87
CA LYS A 175 -10.77 -15.38 8.59
C LYS A 175 -12.00 -16.11 9.15
N SER A 176 -12.49 -15.73 10.34
CA SER A 176 -13.67 -16.36 10.94
C SER A 176 -14.98 -16.01 10.22
N TYR A 177 -15.00 -14.92 9.45
CA TYR A 177 -16.17 -14.46 8.68
C TYR A 177 -16.15 -14.89 7.21
N GLY A 178 -15.11 -15.63 6.77
CA GLY A 178 -14.97 -16.05 5.37
C GLY A 178 -14.55 -14.93 4.40
N TYR A 179 -14.09 -13.78 4.92
CA TYR A 179 -13.50 -12.70 4.12
C TYR A 179 -11.97 -12.85 4.10
N PHE A 180 -11.40 -12.70 2.91
CA PHE A 180 -9.99 -13.05 2.64
C PHE A 180 -9.20 -11.90 2.00
N ASN A 181 -9.75 -10.68 1.97
CA ASN A 181 -9.10 -9.53 1.36
C ASN A 181 -8.83 -8.46 2.44
N ASP A 182 -7.75 -7.70 2.29
CA ASP A 182 -7.35 -6.64 3.20
C ASP A 182 -8.06 -5.31 2.91
N ASN A 183 -8.57 -5.08 1.70
CA ASN A 183 -9.38 -3.89 1.37
C ASN A 183 -10.62 -3.75 2.28
N PRO A 184 -11.50 -4.76 2.44
CA PRO A 184 -12.70 -4.64 3.28
C PRO A 184 -12.39 -4.26 4.74
N VAL A 185 -11.21 -4.61 5.23
CA VAL A 185 -10.78 -4.32 6.61
C VAL A 185 -10.63 -2.82 6.88
N LEU A 186 -10.39 -2.02 5.84
CA LEU A 186 -10.34 -0.56 5.96
C LEU A 186 -11.70 0.06 6.29
N HIS A 187 -12.79 -0.64 5.98
CA HIS A 187 -14.16 -0.16 6.15
C HIS A 187 -14.83 -0.67 7.44
N VAL A 188 -14.19 -1.60 8.15
CA VAL A 188 -14.66 -2.09 9.45
C VAL A 188 -13.85 -1.42 10.56
N ASN A 189 -14.56 -0.83 11.52
CA ASN A 189 -13.96 -0.10 12.64
C ASN A 189 -12.80 -0.88 13.29
N GLN A 190 -11.60 -0.31 13.21
CA GLN A 190 -10.40 -0.84 13.84
C GLN A 190 -10.28 -0.39 15.31
N HIS A 191 -11.36 -0.50 16.07
CA HIS A 191 -11.37 -0.21 17.51
C HIS A 191 -10.79 -1.37 18.32
#